data_AF-A0A7X8CIH1-F1
#
_entry.id   AF-A0A7X8CIH1-F1
#
_cell.length_a   1.000
_cell.length_b   1.000
_cell.length_c   1.000
_cell.angle_alpha   90.00
_cell.angle_beta   90.00
_cell.angle_gamma   90.00
#
_symmetry.space_group_name_H-M   'P 1'
#
loop_
_entity.id
_entity.type
_entity.pdbx_description
1 polymer ?
#
loop_
_entity_poly.entity_id
_entity_poly.type
_entity_poly.pdbx_seq_one_letter_code
_entity_poly.pdbx_strand_id
1 'polypeptide(L)'
;MRKKINIIFFILLMSLFFVIGCNNPPSPTPSPTPEIPNEVYEARDWGITKANLEGVRVPMDAVWSVENITPEGWVGYTTYRFTYIDAEGTWTIEVGYPIVLEPIYEVKIFLNGQNIWEGNIQISFD
;
A
#
# COMPACT_ATOMS: atom_id res chain seq x y z
N MET A 1 27.88 -74.47 5.98
CA MET A 1 26.99 -73.42 6.49
C MET A 1 27.68 -72.07 6.33
N ARG A 2 27.33 -71.29 5.30
CA ARG A 2 27.98 -69.99 4.98
C ARG A 2 27.22 -68.86 5.66
N LYS A 3 27.85 -68.17 6.61
CA LYS A 3 27.36 -66.92 7.21
C LYS A 3 27.43 -65.82 6.15
N LYS A 4 26.27 -65.35 5.68
CA LYS A 4 26.15 -64.21 4.76
C LYS A 4 26.45 -62.94 5.55
N ILE A 5 27.62 -62.36 5.29
CA ILE A 5 28.03 -61.06 5.83
C ILE A 5 27.21 -59.97 5.12
N ASN A 6 26.57 -59.12 5.92
CA ASN A 6 25.60 -58.09 5.53
C ASN A 6 26.23 -56.96 4.70
N ILE A 7 26.29 -57.14 3.38
CA ILE A 7 26.66 -56.10 2.40
C ILE A 7 25.59 -54.98 2.28
N ILE A 8 24.38 -55.21 2.82
CA ILE A 8 23.24 -54.30 2.72
C ILE A 8 23.43 -53.03 3.57
N PHE A 9 24.27 -53.06 4.62
CA PHE A 9 24.41 -51.92 5.54
C PHE A 9 25.23 -50.76 4.96
N PHE A 10 26.15 -51.03 4.02
CA PHE A 10 27.00 -50.00 3.42
C PHE A 10 26.31 -49.21 2.30
N ILE A 11 25.30 -49.81 1.65
CA ILE A 11 24.54 -49.16 0.56
C ILE A 11 23.50 -48.18 1.13
N LEU A 12 22.98 -48.44 2.34
CA LEU A 12 22.02 -47.58 3.02
C LEU A 12 22.62 -46.29 3.60
N LEU A 13 23.95 -46.26 3.85
CA LEU A 13 24.63 -45.07 4.38
C LEU A 13 25.10 -44.11 3.27
N MET A 14 25.30 -44.62 2.04
CA MET A 14 25.83 -43.84 0.90
C MET A 14 24.72 -43.20 0.03
N SER A 15 23.45 -43.33 0.42
CA SER A 15 22.32 -42.62 -0.21
C SER A 15 21.96 -41.31 0.49
N LEU A 16 22.62 -40.97 1.61
CA LEU A 16 22.33 -39.76 2.39
C LEU A 16 23.11 -38.50 1.93
N PHE A 17 23.89 -38.58 0.85
CA PHE A 17 24.81 -37.51 0.44
C PHE A 17 24.39 -36.73 -0.84
N PHE A 18 23.18 -36.91 -1.37
CA PHE A 18 22.74 -36.23 -2.60
C PHE A 18 21.50 -35.34 -2.44
N VAL A 19 21.34 -34.66 -1.30
CA VAL A 19 20.28 -33.63 -1.14
C VAL A 19 20.83 -32.26 -0.74
N ILE A 20 22.14 -32.03 -0.87
CA ILE A 20 22.75 -30.70 -0.73
C ILE A 20 22.97 -30.12 -2.12
N GLY A 21 21.88 -30.00 -2.87
CA GLY A 21 21.81 -29.24 -4.11
C GLY A 21 20.71 -28.21 -3.94
N CYS A 22 20.95 -27.17 -3.13
CA CYS A 22 20.05 -26.03 -2.99
C CYS A 22 20.04 -25.23 -4.32
N ASN A 23 19.28 -25.69 -5.30
CA ASN A 23 18.84 -24.87 -6.42
C ASN A 23 17.50 -24.20 -6.06
N ASN A 24 17.44 -23.54 -4.89
CA ASN A 24 16.34 -22.64 -4.65
C ASN A 24 16.52 -21.48 -5.66
N PRO A 25 15.58 -21.26 -6.60
CA PRO A 25 15.62 -20.05 -7.41
C PRO A 25 15.68 -18.85 -6.46
N PRO A 26 16.39 -17.76 -6.80
CA PRO A 26 16.38 -16.57 -5.96
C PRO A 26 14.92 -16.23 -5.67
N SER A 27 14.56 -16.24 -4.39
CA SER A 27 13.25 -15.78 -3.95
C SER A 27 13.09 -14.37 -4.51
N PRO A 28 11.98 -14.03 -5.19
CA PRO A 28 11.78 -12.66 -5.65
C PRO A 28 11.94 -11.78 -4.42
N THR A 29 12.94 -10.90 -4.44
CA THR A 29 13.07 -9.87 -3.41
C THR A 29 11.72 -9.14 -3.37
N PRO A 30 11.06 -9.01 -2.20
CA PRO A 30 9.84 -8.24 -2.13
C PRO A 30 10.14 -6.88 -2.74
N SER A 31 9.41 -6.53 -3.81
CA SER A 31 9.49 -5.19 -4.37
C SER A 31 9.21 -4.22 -3.24
N PRO A 32 10.00 -3.14 -3.07
CA PRO A 32 9.68 -2.13 -2.07
C PRO A 32 8.22 -1.71 -2.29
N THR A 33 7.39 -1.87 -1.26
CA THR A 33 6.05 -1.30 -1.25
C THR A 33 6.24 0.20 -1.45
N PRO A 34 5.63 0.83 -2.48
CA PRO A 34 5.73 2.27 -2.66
C PRO A 34 5.27 2.94 -1.37
N GLU A 35 6.20 3.62 -0.70
CA GLU A 35 5.88 4.45 0.46
C GLU A 35 5.06 5.63 -0.03
N ILE A 36 3.93 5.90 0.64
CA ILE A 36 3.05 6.99 0.27
C ILE A 36 3.74 8.30 0.68
N PRO A 37 3.91 9.27 -0.21
CA PRO A 37 4.59 10.53 0.13
C PRO A 37 3.87 11.27 1.27
N ASN A 38 4.63 11.86 2.18
CA ASN A 38 4.10 12.55 3.37
C ASN A 38 3.14 13.68 2.99
N GLU A 39 3.41 14.36 1.88
CA GLU A 39 2.62 15.44 1.34
C GLU A 39 1.20 14.99 0.98
N VAL A 40 0.99 13.70 0.68
CA VAL A 40 -0.35 13.14 0.43
C VAL A 40 -1.17 13.14 1.72
N TYR A 41 -0.54 12.80 2.85
CA TYR A 41 -1.18 12.86 4.17
C TYR A 41 -1.46 14.31 4.59
N GLU A 42 -0.51 15.21 4.35
CA GLU A 42 -0.72 16.64 4.62
C GLU A 42 -1.86 17.21 3.78
N ALA A 43 -1.94 16.87 2.48
CA ALA A 43 -3.02 17.30 1.60
C ALA A 43 -4.38 16.80 2.11
N ARG A 44 -4.46 15.53 2.54
CA ARG A 44 -5.65 14.97 3.18
C ARG A 44 -6.05 15.79 4.41
N ASP A 45 -5.12 16.06 5.32
CA ASP A 45 -5.41 16.72 6.59
C ASP A 45 -5.83 18.19 6.41
N TRP A 46 -5.20 18.89 5.46
CA TRP A 46 -5.64 20.22 5.04
C TRP A 46 -7.01 20.20 4.36
N GLY A 47 -7.28 19.18 3.52
CA GLY A 47 -8.59 18.98 2.91
C GLY A 47 -9.69 18.76 3.94
N ILE A 48 -9.47 17.86 4.90
CA ILE A 48 -10.36 17.64 6.05
C ILE A 48 -10.60 18.94 6.81
N THR A 49 -9.53 19.69 7.11
CA THR A 49 -9.62 20.96 7.83
C THR A 49 -10.49 21.97 7.08
N LYS A 50 -10.27 22.16 5.77
CA LYS A 50 -11.08 23.07 4.95
C LYS A 50 -12.54 22.63 4.87
N ALA A 51 -12.80 21.35 4.60
CA ALA A 51 -14.16 20.81 4.56
C ALA A 51 -14.90 21.01 5.90
N ASN A 52 -14.18 20.88 7.02
CA ASN A 52 -14.74 21.10 8.36
C ASN A 52 -15.06 22.57 8.64
N LEU A 53 -14.22 23.51 8.18
CA LEU A 53 -14.51 24.95 8.22
C LEU A 53 -15.76 25.31 7.39
N GLU A 54 -16.04 24.54 6.34
CA GLU A 54 -17.23 24.69 5.49
C GLU A 54 -18.46 23.90 6.00
N GLY A 55 -18.32 23.17 7.11
CA GLY A 55 -19.42 22.51 7.81
C GLY A 55 -19.65 21.03 7.49
N VAL A 56 -18.75 20.36 6.77
CA VAL A 56 -18.89 18.95 6.35
C VAL A 56 -18.70 17.96 7.51
N ARG A 57 -17.90 18.30 8.53
CA ARG A 57 -17.65 17.50 9.76
C ARG A 57 -17.04 16.12 9.50
N VAL A 58 -16.03 16.06 8.64
CA VAL A 58 -15.18 14.90 8.37
C VAL A 58 -14.36 14.50 9.62
N PRO A 59 -14.25 13.19 9.95
CA PRO A 59 -13.46 12.71 11.09
C PRO A 59 -11.96 13.06 10.99
N MET A 60 -11.41 13.73 12.01
CA MET A 60 -9.98 14.10 12.07
C MET A 60 -9.11 13.07 12.80
N ASP A 61 -9.56 12.53 13.93
CA ASP A 61 -8.78 11.62 14.78
C ASP A 61 -8.96 10.14 14.40
N ALA A 62 -9.31 9.87 13.14
CA ALA A 62 -9.58 8.54 12.63
C ALA A 62 -8.32 7.84 12.10
N VAL A 63 -8.28 6.52 12.21
CA VAL A 63 -7.25 5.69 11.56
C VAL A 63 -7.76 5.28 10.18
N TRP A 64 -7.25 5.95 9.15
CA TRP A 64 -7.62 5.71 7.76
C TRP A 64 -6.80 4.57 7.16
N SER A 65 -7.45 3.63 6.47
CA SER A 65 -6.74 2.75 5.52
C SER A 65 -6.40 3.53 4.26
N VAL A 66 -5.32 3.17 3.58
CA VAL A 66 -4.87 3.88 2.38
C VAL A 66 -4.42 2.92 1.30
N GLU A 67 -4.73 3.26 0.05
CA GLU A 67 -4.33 2.51 -1.13
C GLU A 67 -4.06 3.45 -2.33
N ASN A 68 -3.19 3.03 -3.25
CA ASN A 68 -3.00 3.71 -4.52
C ASN A 68 -4.07 3.21 -5.51
N ILE A 69 -4.88 4.13 -6.04
CA ILE A 69 -5.95 3.83 -7.00
C ILE A 69 -5.68 4.42 -8.39
N THR A 70 -4.42 4.79 -8.67
CA THR A 70 -3.99 5.29 -9.97
C THR A 70 -4.29 4.25 -11.04
N PRO A 71 -5.09 4.60 -12.08
CA PRO A 71 -5.36 3.68 -13.17
C PRO A 71 -4.07 3.16 -13.81
N GLU A 72 -4.03 1.87 -14.14
CA GLU A 72 -2.87 1.29 -14.82
C GLU A 72 -2.59 2.01 -16.15
N GLY A 73 -1.30 2.28 -16.41
CA GLY A 73 -0.86 2.98 -17.62
C GLY A 73 -0.99 4.51 -17.56
N TRP A 74 -1.51 5.09 -16.48
CA TRP A 74 -1.44 6.54 -16.27
C TRP A 74 -0.04 6.94 -15.80
N VAL A 75 0.57 7.87 -16.53
CA VAL A 75 1.90 8.40 -16.24
C VAL A 75 1.78 9.89 -15.98
N GLY A 76 2.50 10.38 -14.97
CA GLY A 76 2.54 11.80 -14.62
C GLY A 76 1.39 12.27 -13.71
N TYR A 77 0.53 11.36 -13.26
CA TYR A 77 -0.51 11.62 -12.26
C TYR A 77 -0.61 10.42 -11.32
N THR A 78 -0.94 10.66 -10.06
CA THR A 78 -1.21 9.60 -9.08
C THR A 78 -2.39 9.98 -8.21
N THR A 79 -3.14 8.97 -7.77
CA THR A 79 -4.28 9.14 -6.86
C THR A 79 -4.20 8.11 -5.75
N TYR A 80 -4.30 8.59 -4.51
CA TYR A 80 -4.44 7.75 -3.32
C TYR A 80 -5.84 7.88 -2.75
N ARG A 81 -6.37 6.77 -2.22
CA ARG A 81 -7.67 6.71 -1.56
C ARG A 81 -7.49 6.34 -0.10
N PHE A 82 -8.06 7.15 0.77
CA PHE A 82 -8.18 6.91 2.20
C PHE A 82 -9.60 6.45 2.52
N THR A 83 -9.75 5.40 3.32
CA THR A 83 -11.08 4.89 3.73
C THR A 83 -11.17 4.78 5.25
N TYR A 84 -12.31 5.21 5.80
CA TYR A 84 -12.66 5.08 7.20
C TYR A 84 -14.16 4.79 7.33
N ILE A 85 -14.55 3.95 8.29
CA ILE A 85 -15.94 3.57 8.52
C ILE A 85 -16.30 3.88 9.96
N ASP A 86 -17.38 4.64 10.14
CA ASP A 86 -17.93 4.98 11.44
C ASP A 86 -19.47 4.79 11.47
N ALA A 87 -20.13 5.43 12.45
CA ALA A 87 -21.58 5.36 12.61
C ALA A 87 -22.37 6.14 11.55
N GLU A 88 -21.75 7.11 10.87
CA GLU A 88 -22.38 7.92 9.80
C GLU A 88 -22.24 7.23 8.43
N GLY A 89 -21.23 6.38 8.27
CA GLY A 89 -21.11 5.45 7.16
C GLY A 89 -19.67 5.25 6.70
N THR A 90 -19.50 5.04 5.39
CA THR A 90 -18.18 4.90 4.77
C THR A 90 -17.71 6.25 4.27
N TRP A 91 -16.67 6.77 4.91
CA TRP A 91 -15.93 7.93 4.46
C TRP A 91 -14.82 7.52 3.51
N THR A 92 -14.68 8.27 2.44
CA THR A 92 -13.58 8.12 1.48
C THR A 92 -12.96 9.48 1.20
N ILE A 93 -11.64 9.56 1.16
CA ILE A 93 -10.91 10.75 0.70
C ILE A 93 -10.00 10.34 -0.44
N GLU A 94 -10.15 10.97 -1.59
CA GLU A 94 -9.25 10.78 -2.73
C GLU A 94 -8.32 11.99 -2.84
N VAL A 95 -7.01 11.73 -2.88
CA VAL A 95 -5.97 12.75 -3.05
C VAL A 95 -5.25 12.46 -4.36
N GLY A 96 -5.53 13.28 -5.37
CA GLY A 96 -4.93 13.21 -6.69
C GLY A 96 -3.94 14.35 -6.93
N TYR A 97 -2.82 14.08 -7.60
CA TYR A 97 -1.88 15.13 -7.96
C TYR A 97 -1.02 14.77 -9.19
N PRO A 98 -0.58 15.79 -9.95
CA PRO A 98 0.42 15.60 -11.00
C PRO A 98 1.81 15.34 -10.42
N ILE A 99 2.60 14.46 -11.04
CA ILE A 99 3.97 14.17 -10.62
C ILE A 99 4.90 15.25 -11.19
N VAL A 100 5.00 16.38 -10.48
CA VAL A 100 5.84 17.55 -10.80
C VAL A 100 6.49 18.08 -9.53
N LEU A 101 7.40 19.06 -9.66
CA LEU A 101 8.15 19.61 -8.53
C LEU A 101 7.26 20.30 -7.48
N GLU A 102 6.27 21.07 -7.93
CA GLU A 102 5.34 21.82 -7.08
C GLU A 102 3.90 21.47 -7.47
N PRO A 103 3.37 20.32 -7.01
CA PRO A 103 2.03 19.91 -7.36
C PRO A 103 0.97 20.68 -6.58
N ILE A 104 -0.18 20.88 -7.22
CA ILE A 104 -1.43 21.21 -6.54
C ILE A 104 -2.19 19.89 -6.36
N TYR A 105 -2.55 19.58 -5.12
CA TYR A 105 -3.28 18.37 -4.75
C TYR A 105 -4.78 18.62 -4.84
N GLU A 106 -5.47 17.80 -5.61
CA GLU A 106 -6.93 17.73 -5.65
C GLU A 106 -7.40 16.78 -4.56
N VAL A 107 -8.24 17.26 -3.65
CA VAL A 107 -8.81 16.47 -2.56
C VAL A 107 -10.32 16.40 -2.73
N LYS A 108 -10.85 15.19 -2.82
CA LYS A 108 -12.28 14.89 -2.90
C LYS A 108 -12.71 14.06 -1.70
N ILE A 109 -13.79 14.45 -1.05
CA ILE A 109 -14.32 13.76 0.12
C ILE A 109 -15.70 13.21 -0.20
N PHE A 110 -15.90 11.95 0.14
CA PHE A 110 -17.12 11.23 -0.10
C PHE A 110 -17.67 10.66 1.20
N LEU A 111 -19.00 10.67 1.32
CA LEU A 111 -19.72 9.92 2.33
C LEU A 111 -20.69 8.97 1.62
N ASN A 112 -20.56 7.67 1.91
CA ASN A 112 -21.37 6.62 1.30
C ASN A 112 -21.35 6.65 -0.24
N GLY A 113 -20.20 7.01 -0.81
CA GLY A 113 -19.96 7.12 -2.26
C GLY A 113 -20.46 8.42 -2.91
N GLN A 114 -21.12 9.30 -2.17
CA GLN A 114 -21.50 10.62 -2.67
C GLN A 114 -20.37 11.62 -2.41
N ASN A 115 -19.93 12.35 -3.44
CA ASN A 115 -19.02 13.48 -3.26
C ASN A 115 -19.74 14.60 -2.50
N ILE A 116 -19.20 14.99 -1.35
CA ILE A 116 -19.75 16.02 -0.46
C ILE A 116 -18.84 17.24 -0.34
N TRP A 117 -17.59 17.15 -0.79
CA TRP A 117 -16.65 18.25 -0.76
C TRP A 117 -15.48 18.00 -1.72
N GLU A 118 -15.01 19.07 -2.34
CA GLU A 118 -13.87 19.06 -3.25
C GLU A 118 -13.07 20.35 -3.09
N GLY A 119 -11.74 20.24 -3.10
CA GLY A 119 -10.88 21.40 -2.99
C GLY A 119 -9.45 21.15 -3.43
N ASN A 120 -8.74 22.25 -3.67
CA ASN A 120 -7.33 22.23 -4.04
C ASN A 120 -6.46 22.62 -2.84
N ILE A 121 -5.40 21.85 -2.62
CA ILE A 121 -4.40 22.05 -1.56
C ILE A 121 -3.03 22.29 -2.22
N GLN A 122 -2.39 23.37 -1.83
CA GLN A 122 -1.01 23.66 -2.18
C GLN A 122 -0.17 23.51 -0.91
N ILE A 123 0.86 22.67 -0.98
CA ILE A 123 1.81 22.46 0.11
C ILE A 123 3.05 23.28 -0.21
N SER A 124 3.49 24.11 0.74
CA SER A 124 4.73 24.89 0.60
C SER A 124 5.91 23.99 0.92
N PHE A 125 6.90 23.97 0.05
CA PHE A 125 8.18 23.33 0.30
C PHE A 125 9.12 24.41 0.85
N ASP A 126 9.10 24.59 2.17
CA ASP A 126 9.99 25.54 2.86
C ASP A 126 11.39 24.95 3.08
#